data_AF-V5GK03-F1
#
_entry.id   AF-V5GK03-F1
#
_cell.length_a   1.000
_cell.length_b   1.000
_cell.length_c   1.000
_cell.angle_alpha   90.00
_cell.angle_beta   90.00
_cell.angle_gamma   90.00
#
_symmetry.space_group_name_H-M   'P 1'
#
loop_
_entity.id
_entity.type
_entity.pdbx_description
1 polymer ?
#
loop_
_entity_poly.entity_id
_entity_poly.type
_entity_poly.pdbx_seq_one_letter_code
_entity_poly.pdbx_strand_id
1 'polypeptide(L)'
;GSIWLGPNAVLAFKREGYKWTDINIGELMDALLYPGFRKMAFKYVRAGLHEMAKSLYTPLQVKDLQKYIPSITAKDCLSGPSGVRAQALDDEGNLLEDFYFDMKKDQGASSTADRILHCRNAPSPGATSSLAIGKMIADKIRDEFKLS
;
A
#
# COMPACT_ATOMS: atom_id res chain seq x y z
N GLY A 1 3.87 -29.37 3.54
CA GLY A 1 3.16 -28.07 3.47
C GLY A 1 4.16 -26.97 3.19
N SER A 2 3.74 -25.90 2.53
CA SER A 2 4.55 -24.70 2.32
C SER A 2 4.15 -23.60 3.31
N ILE A 3 5.12 -22.81 3.75
CA ILE A 3 4.90 -21.66 4.64
C ILE A 3 5.29 -20.41 3.86
N TRP A 4 4.39 -19.42 3.85
CA TRP A 4 4.70 -18.11 3.30
C TRP A 4 5.43 -17.30 4.36
N LEU A 5 6.63 -16.87 4.00
CA LEU A 5 7.42 -15.97 4.82
C LEU A 5 6.87 -14.56 4.63
N GLY A 6 6.62 -13.88 5.75
CA GLY A 6 5.86 -12.64 5.78
C GLY A 6 6.37 -11.58 4.80
N PRO A 7 5.46 -10.73 4.30
CA PRO A 7 5.81 -9.76 3.28
C PRO A 7 6.74 -8.68 3.84
N ASN A 8 7.78 -8.35 3.09
CA ASN A 8 8.48 -7.08 3.27
C ASN A 8 7.74 -6.02 2.44
N ALA A 9 7.56 -4.83 3.00
CA ALA A 9 6.97 -3.71 2.29
C ALA A 9 8.07 -2.83 1.71
N VAL A 10 8.06 -2.65 0.40
CA VAL A 10 9.03 -1.82 -0.33
C VAL A 10 8.29 -0.90 -1.30
N LEU A 11 8.93 0.19 -1.71
CA LEU A 11 8.37 1.10 -2.70
C LEU A 11 8.21 0.38 -4.05
N ALA A 12 6.99 0.38 -4.60
CA ALA A 12 6.75 -0.05 -5.97
C ALA A 12 7.16 1.07 -6.94
N PHE A 13 7.89 0.74 -8.00
CA PHE A 13 8.36 1.71 -9.00
C PHE A 13 7.34 2.00 -10.12
N LYS A 14 6.13 1.43 -9.97
CA LYS A 14 4.95 1.61 -10.80
C LYS A 14 3.72 1.27 -9.95
N ARG A 15 2.61 1.99 -10.14
CA ARG A 15 1.32 1.81 -9.43
C ARG A 15 0.75 0.39 -9.56
N GLU A 16 1.05 -0.27 -10.66
CA GLU A 16 0.73 -1.68 -10.92
C GLU A 16 2.00 -2.49 -11.26
N GLY A 17 3.11 -2.18 -10.57
CA GLY A 17 4.39 -2.88 -10.72
C GLY A 17 4.52 -4.04 -9.75
N TYR A 18 4.52 -5.27 -10.27
CA TYR A 18 4.63 -6.48 -9.46
C TYR A 18 6.07 -7.03 -9.43
N LYS A 19 6.95 -6.53 -10.30
CA LYS A 19 8.36 -6.92 -10.35
C LYS A 19 9.27 -5.70 -10.12
N TRP A 20 10.48 -5.96 -9.65
CA TRP A 20 11.53 -4.93 -9.55
C TRP A 20 11.87 -4.26 -10.88
N THR A 21 11.66 -4.97 -11.99
CA THR A 21 11.85 -4.46 -13.35
C THR A 21 10.69 -3.62 -13.86
N ASP A 22 9.54 -3.61 -13.16
CA ASP A 22 8.37 -2.84 -13.57
C ASP A 22 8.53 -1.40 -13.13
N ILE A 23 9.19 -0.61 -13.97
CA ILE A 23 9.54 0.77 -13.69
C ILE A 23 8.75 1.68 -14.61
N ASN A 24 7.98 2.61 -14.02
CA ASN A 24 7.44 3.76 -14.73
C ASN A 24 8.09 5.02 -14.15
N ILE A 25 8.98 5.64 -14.93
CA ILE A 25 9.74 6.82 -14.49
C ILE A 25 8.80 7.98 -14.11
N GLY A 26 7.71 8.19 -14.85
CA GLY A 26 6.75 9.26 -14.56
C GLY A 26 6.06 9.06 -13.22
N GLU A 27 5.58 7.84 -12.95
CA GLU A 27 4.93 7.51 -11.67
C GLU A 27 5.90 7.48 -10.49
N LEU A 28 7.14 7.02 -10.72
CA LEU A 28 8.18 7.06 -9.70
C LEU A 28 8.54 8.50 -9.35
N MET A 29 8.70 9.38 -10.34
CA MET A 29 8.97 10.79 -10.09
C MET A 29 7.80 11.50 -9.42
N ASP A 30 6.55 11.18 -9.77
CA ASP A 30 5.35 11.66 -9.08
C ASP A 30 5.39 11.32 -7.58
N ALA A 31 5.70 10.06 -7.24
CA ALA A 31 5.85 9.63 -5.85
C ALA A 31 7.05 10.29 -5.14
N LEU A 32 8.21 10.38 -5.78
CA LEU A 32 9.42 10.95 -5.19
C LEU A 32 9.33 12.47 -4.98
N LEU A 33 8.59 13.18 -5.84
CA LEU A 33 8.40 14.63 -5.73
C LEU A 33 7.30 15.00 -4.73
N TYR A 34 6.40 14.06 -4.38
CA TYR A 34 5.34 14.30 -3.41
C TYR A 34 5.91 14.69 -2.03
N PRO A 35 5.58 15.86 -1.46
CA PRO A 35 6.15 16.35 -0.21
C PRO A 35 5.93 15.40 0.98
N GLY A 36 4.75 14.81 1.09
CA GLY A 36 4.43 13.83 2.14
C GLY A 36 5.34 12.61 2.07
N PHE A 37 5.57 12.09 0.84
CA PHE A 37 6.46 10.94 0.62
C PHE A 37 7.88 11.26 1.05
N ARG A 38 8.40 12.45 0.69
CA ARG A 38 9.76 12.85 1.08
C ARG A 38 9.90 12.92 2.60
N LYS A 39 8.95 13.53 3.31
CA LYS A 39 8.96 13.60 4.78
C LYS A 39 8.97 12.20 5.41
N MET A 40 8.08 11.32 4.95
CA MET A 40 8.01 9.92 5.40
C MET A 40 9.31 9.17 5.09
N ALA A 41 9.85 9.31 3.88
CA ALA A 41 11.06 8.64 3.43
C ALA A 41 12.26 9.08 4.26
N PHE A 42 12.43 10.37 4.54
CA PHE A 42 13.51 10.85 5.42
C PHE A 42 13.39 10.32 6.85
N LYS A 43 12.17 10.21 7.39
CA LYS A 43 11.93 9.65 8.73
C LYS A 43 12.30 8.18 8.84
N TYR A 44 12.06 7.39 7.78
CA TYR A 44 12.22 5.92 7.80
C TYR A 44 13.27 5.39 6.80
N VAL A 45 14.17 6.23 6.28
CA VAL A 45 15.11 5.88 5.19
C VAL A 45 15.94 4.64 5.51
N ARG A 46 16.42 4.52 6.74
CA ARG A 46 17.24 3.39 7.18
C ARG A 46 16.45 2.08 7.16
N ALA A 47 15.20 2.11 7.64
CA ALA A 47 14.33 0.95 7.62
C ALA A 47 13.95 0.58 6.18
N GLY A 48 13.55 1.57 5.37
CA GLY A 48 13.18 1.35 3.96
C GLY A 48 14.31 0.74 3.14
N LEU A 49 15.53 1.28 3.21
CA LEU A 49 16.67 0.72 2.49
C LEU A 49 17.02 -0.70 2.96
N HIS A 50 16.89 -0.98 4.26
CA HIS A 50 17.11 -2.30 4.80
C HIS A 50 16.09 -3.32 4.27
N GLU A 51 14.80 -2.96 4.23
CA GLU A 51 13.74 -3.80 3.65
C GLU A 51 13.92 -4.03 2.15
N MET A 52 14.33 -2.99 1.40
CA MET A 52 14.65 -3.13 -0.03
C MET A 52 15.82 -4.09 -0.26
N ALA A 53 16.89 -3.99 0.53
CA ALA A 53 18.04 -4.89 0.44
C ALA A 53 17.64 -6.34 0.74
N LYS A 54 16.83 -6.57 1.78
CA LYS A 54 16.31 -7.91 2.11
C LYS A 54 15.42 -8.48 1.01
N SER A 55 14.62 -7.64 0.35
CA SER A 55 13.76 -8.06 -0.74
C SER A 55 14.51 -8.42 -2.02
N LEU A 56 15.68 -7.82 -2.27
CA LEU A 56 16.53 -8.13 -3.43
C LEU A 56 17.51 -9.28 -3.16
N TYR A 57 17.94 -9.45 -1.91
CA TYR A 57 18.97 -10.41 -1.55
C TYR A 57 18.48 -11.40 -0.48
N THR A 58 17.95 -12.53 -0.95
CA THR A 58 17.37 -13.61 -0.15
C THR A 58 18.20 -14.03 1.08
N PRO A 59 19.55 -14.11 1.03
CA PRO A 59 20.34 -14.49 2.20
C PRO A 59 20.19 -13.53 3.40
N LEU A 60 19.94 -12.22 3.17
CA LEU A 60 19.67 -11.28 4.25
C LEU A 60 18.32 -11.56 4.92
N GLN A 61 17.29 -11.89 4.14
CA GLN A 61 15.99 -12.30 4.68
C GLN A 61 16.12 -13.61 5.49
N VAL A 62 16.86 -14.58 4.96
CA VAL A 62 17.11 -15.86 5.64
C VAL A 62 17.78 -15.65 6.99
N LYS A 63 18.73 -14.72 7.10
CA LYS A 63 19.38 -14.39 8.36
C LYS A 63 18.40 -13.88 9.42
N ASP A 64 17.39 -13.12 9.02
CA ASP A 64 16.33 -12.69 9.94
C ASP A 64 15.42 -13.85 10.34
N LEU A 65 15.12 -14.76 9.41
CA LEU A 65 14.31 -15.96 9.67
C LEU A 65 15.01 -16.97 10.57
N GLN A 66 16.34 -17.04 10.53
CA GLN A 66 17.14 -17.90 11.39
C GLN A 66 17.01 -17.56 12.87
N LYS A 67 16.49 -16.37 13.23
CA LYS A 67 16.11 -16.04 14.61
C LYS A 67 14.97 -16.92 15.13
N TYR A 68 14.12 -17.42 14.23
CA TYR A 68 12.98 -18.28 14.54
C TYR A 68 13.21 -19.74 14.16
N ILE A 69 13.88 -19.99 13.03
CA ILE A 69 14.18 -21.33 12.52
C ILE A 69 15.67 -21.40 12.15
N PRO A 70 16.57 -21.72 13.09
CA PRO A 70 18.02 -21.64 12.87
C PRO A 70 18.56 -22.53 11.73
N SER A 71 17.86 -23.63 11.42
CA SER A 71 18.27 -24.59 10.39
C SER A 71 17.93 -24.16 8.96
N ILE A 72 17.13 -23.09 8.77
CA ILE A 72 16.71 -22.66 7.43
C ILE A 72 17.90 -22.07 6.66
N THR A 73 17.99 -22.41 5.38
CA THR A 73 19.02 -21.91 4.47
C THR A 73 18.38 -21.23 3.27
N ALA A 74 19.16 -20.45 2.51
CA ALA A 74 18.66 -19.81 1.30
C ALA A 74 18.21 -20.79 0.21
N LYS A 75 18.64 -22.06 0.28
CA LYS A 75 18.20 -23.13 -0.64
C LYS A 75 16.79 -23.63 -0.34
N ASP A 76 16.30 -23.39 0.87
CA ASP A 76 14.96 -23.78 1.31
C ASP A 76 13.92 -22.69 0.97
N CYS A 77 14.37 -21.54 0.49
CA CYS A 77 13.53 -20.39 0.16
C CYS A 77 13.36 -20.27 -1.35
N LEU A 78 12.11 -20.09 -1.77
CA LEU A 78 11.75 -19.76 -3.15
C LEU A 78 11.12 -18.36 -3.20
N SER A 79 11.26 -17.67 -4.32
CA SER A 79 10.58 -16.39 -4.53
C SER A 79 9.07 -16.60 -4.53
N GLY A 80 8.38 -15.81 -3.69
CA GLY A 80 6.92 -15.78 -3.65
C GLY A 80 6.31 -14.78 -4.63
N PRO A 81 4.96 -14.77 -4.73
CA PRO A 81 4.26 -13.71 -5.44
C PRO A 81 4.42 -12.39 -4.70
N SER A 82 4.29 -11.30 -5.44
CA SER A 82 4.25 -9.94 -4.92
C SER A 82 2.83 -9.37 -5.01
N GLY A 83 2.55 -8.37 -4.19
CA GLY A 83 1.32 -7.60 -4.27
C GLY A 83 1.62 -6.12 -4.12
N VAL A 84 0.82 -5.28 -4.77
CA VAL A 84 0.90 -3.82 -4.62
C VAL A 84 -0.28 -3.35 -3.80
N ARG A 85 0.00 -2.58 -2.74
CA ARG A 85 -1.02 -1.94 -1.91
C ARG A 85 -1.02 -0.44 -2.19
N ALA A 86 -2.18 0.09 -2.59
CA ALA A 86 -2.42 1.52 -2.53
C ALA A 86 -2.52 1.94 -1.06
N GLN A 87 -1.62 2.82 -0.63
CA GLN A 87 -1.55 3.31 0.74
C GLN A 87 -1.60 4.83 0.69
N ALA A 88 -2.63 5.41 1.30
CA ALA A 88 -2.72 6.86 1.37
C ALA A 88 -1.72 7.43 2.37
N LEU A 89 -1.20 8.61 2.04
CA LEU A 89 -0.21 9.37 2.76
C LEU A 89 -0.64 10.84 2.75
N ASP A 90 -0.57 11.51 3.89
CA ASP A 90 -0.84 12.94 3.98
C ASP A 90 0.39 13.80 3.63
N ASP A 91 0.19 15.11 3.53
CA ASP A 91 1.25 16.08 3.22
C ASP A 91 2.29 16.22 4.34
N GLU A 92 2.02 15.69 5.53
CA GLU A 92 2.93 15.65 6.67
C GLU A 92 3.81 14.39 6.69
N GLY A 93 3.48 13.40 5.88
CA GLY A 93 4.20 12.13 5.80
C GLY A 93 3.67 11.05 6.74
N ASN A 94 2.43 11.17 7.21
CA ASN A 94 1.74 10.13 7.98
C ASN A 94 0.91 9.22 7.05
N LEU A 95 1.05 7.91 7.26
CA LEU A 95 0.24 6.92 6.55
C LEU A 95 -1.17 6.92 7.14
N LEU A 96 -2.19 7.03 6.28
CA LEU A 96 -3.57 6.96 6.74
C LEU A 96 -3.91 5.51 7.09
N GLU A 97 -4.34 5.29 8.33
CA GLU A 97 -4.66 3.94 8.83
C GLU A 97 -6.13 3.55 8.57
N ASP A 98 -7.02 4.54 8.50
CA ASP A 98 -8.46 4.36 8.34
C ASP A 98 -8.95 4.83 6.96
N PHE A 99 -10.25 4.75 6.72
CA PHE A 99 -10.87 5.17 5.47
C PHE A 99 -10.57 6.62 5.11
N TYR A 100 -10.21 6.84 3.85
CA TYR A 100 -10.10 8.17 3.28
C TYR A 100 -11.06 8.29 2.10
N PHE A 101 -12.15 9.03 2.30
CA PHE A 101 -13.14 9.32 1.29
C PHE A 101 -12.96 10.71 0.73
N ASP A 102 -13.00 10.83 -0.59
CA ASP A 102 -12.85 12.09 -1.30
C ASP A 102 -14.03 12.27 -2.27
N MET A 103 -14.64 13.45 -2.25
CA MET A 103 -15.80 13.79 -3.08
C MET A 103 -15.71 15.26 -3.44
N LYS A 104 -15.62 15.56 -4.74
CA LYS A 104 -15.70 16.93 -5.24
C LYS A 104 -17.17 17.33 -5.32
N LYS A 105 -17.54 18.39 -4.59
CA LYS A 105 -18.84 19.06 -4.72
C LYS A 105 -18.59 20.33 -5.53
N ASP A 106 -18.97 20.32 -6.80
CA ASP A 106 -18.81 21.49 -7.68
C ASP A 106 -19.83 22.57 -7.27
N GLN A 107 -19.38 23.82 -7.11
CA GLN A 107 -20.19 24.88 -6.47
C GLN A 107 -21.15 25.60 -7.44
N GLY A 108 -21.27 25.16 -8.69
CA GLY A 108 -21.97 25.94 -9.73
C GLY A 108 -22.90 25.17 -10.67
N ALA A 109 -22.75 23.85 -10.83
CA ALA A 109 -23.65 23.03 -11.65
C ALA A 109 -23.55 21.57 -11.23
N SER A 110 -24.67 20.85 -11.20
CA SER A 110 -24.73 19.40 -10.92
C SER A 110 -23.87 18.65 -11.93
N SER A 111 -22.62 18.42 -11.57
CA SER A 111 -21.64 17.77 -12.41
C SER A 111 -21.67 16.27 -12.12
N THR A 112 -21.12 15.46 -13.03
CA THR A 112 -20.93 14.02 -12.75
C THR A 112 -20.04 13.79 -11.52
N ALA A 113 -19.16 14.74 -11.18
CA ALA A 113 -18.30 14.63 -10.01
C ALA A 113 -19.08 14.61 -8.68
N ASP A 114 -20.24 15.29 -8.62
CA ASP A 114 -21.11 15.31 -7.43
C ASP A 114 -21.80 13.97 -7.18
N ARG A 115 -21.59 12.97 -8.05
CA ARG A 115 -22.15 11.61 -7.98
C ARG A 115 -21.07 10.54 -7.80
N ILE A 116 -19.83 10.94 -7.51
CA ILE A 116 -18.70 10.02 -7.35
C ILE A 116 -18.10 10.16 -5.96
N LEU A 117 -18.05 9.04 -5.23
CA LEU A 117 -17.34 8.90 -3.96
C LEU A 117 -16.06 8.10 -4.20
N HIS A 118 -14.89 8.71 -3.99
CA HIS A 118 -13.61 8.02 -4.09
C HIS A 118 -13.21 7.44 -2.73
N CYS A 119 -13.15 6.11 -2.62
CA CYS A 119 -12.50 5.43 -1.50
C CYS A 119 -11.01 5.29 -1.79
N ARG A 120 -10.20 6.22 -1.27
CA ARG A 120 -8.76 6.32 -1.56
C ARG A 120 -7.88 5.58 -0.55
N ASN A 121 -8.42 5.25 0.61
CA ASN A 121 -7.79 4.38 1.61
C ASN A 121 -8.87 3.55 2.30
N ALA A 122 -8.53 2.31 2.65
CA ALA A 122 -9.37 1.43 3.45
C ALA A 122 -8.50 0.69 4.48
N PRO A 123 -9.03 0.37 5.66
CA PRO A 123 -8.30 -0.31 6.71
C PRO A 123 -7.90 -1.73 6.31
N SER A 124 -6.77 -2.17 6.85
CA SER A 124 -6.28 -3.55 6.73
C SER A 124 -6.82 -4.39 7.88
N PRO A 125 -7.03 -5.71 7.72
CA PRO A 125 -6.90 -6.54 6.51
C PRO A 125 -8.13 -6.49 5.59
N GLY A 126 -7.93 -6.06 4.34
CA GLY A 126 -9.02 -5.90 3.37
C GLY A 126 -9.74 -7.19 3.01
N ALA A 127 -9.00 -8.31 2.86
CA ALA A 127 -9.57 -9.58 2.43
C ALA A 127 -10.54 -10.18 3.49
N THR A 128 -10.10 -10.25 4.74
CA THR A 128 -10.90 -10.84 5.83
C THR A 128 -12.03 -9.93 6.29
N SER A 129 -11.88 -8.60 6.16
CA SER A 129 -12.89 -7.62 6.54
C SER A 129 -13.70 -7.08 5.35
N SER A 130 -13.63 -7.74 4.19
CA SER A 130 -14.20 -7.25 2.92
C SER A 130 -15.69 -6.95 2.99
N LEU A 131 -16.49 -7.80 3.65
CA LEU A 131 -17.93 -7.57 3.84
C LEU A 131 -18.23 -6.39 4.76
N ALA A 132 -17.45 -6.22 5.83
CA ALA A 132 -17.61 -5.09 6.75
C ALA A 132 -17.20 -3.77 6.08
N ILE A 133 -16.10 -3.78 5.33
CA ILE A 133 -15.65 -2.65 4.50
C ILE A 133 -16.72 -2.30 3.46
N GLY A 134 -17.27 -3.30 2.76
CA GLY A 134 -18.33 -3.11 1.78
C GLY A 134 -19.59 -2.51 2.38
N LYS A 135 -20.01 -2.99 3.56
CA LYS A 135 -21.14 -2.42 4.31
C LYS A 135 -20.90 -0.95 4.66
N MET A 136 -19.73 -0.62 5.20
CA MET A 136 -19.42 0.75 5.58
C MET A 136 -19.40 1.68 4.34
N ILE A 137 -18.80 1.25 3.23
CA ILE A 137 -18.82 2.01 1.98
C ILE A 137 -20.27 2.22 1.50
N ALA A 138 -21.11 1.18 1.54
CA ALA A 138 -22.51 1.27 1.14
C ALA A 138 -23.31 2.24 2.03
N ASP A 139 -23.10 2.20 3.34
CA ASP A 139 -23.72 3.13 4.30
C ASP A 139 -23.24 4.56 4.03
N LYS A 140 -21.94 4.77 3.79
CA LYS A 140 -21.38 6.09 3.43
C LYS A 140 -21.97 6.65 2.13
N ILE A 141 -22.15 5.81 1.11
CA ILE A 141 -22.81 6.18 -0.15
C ILE A 141 -24.27 6.57 0.11
N ARG A 142 -25.00 5.78 0.92
CA ARG A 142 -26.40 6.08 1.26
C ARG A 142 -26.53 7.47 1.88
N ASP A 143 -25.67 7.78 2.83
CA ASP A 143 -25.69 9.05 3.56
C ASP A 143 -25.30 10.24 2.67
N GLU A 144 -24.21 10.13 1.90
CA GLU A 144 -23.72 11.23 1.06
C GLU A 144 -24.68 11.56 -0.09
N PHE A 145 -25.28 10.54 -0.71
CA PHE A 145 -26.19 10.72 -1.85
C PHE A 145 -27.67 10.75 -1.46
N LYS A 146 -27.99 10.61 -0.17
CA LYS A 146 -29.37 10.59 0.37
C LYS A 146 -30.25 9.55 -0.33
N LEU A 147 -29.69 8.36 -0.56
CA LEU A 147 -30.42 7.26 -1.19
C LEU A 147 -31.37 6.64 -0.15
N SER A 148 -32.65 6.52 -0.48
CA SER A 148 -33.69 5.93 0.39
C SER A 148 -33.61 4.41 0.44
#